data_AF-A0A9F5ISI0-F1
#
_entry.id   AF-A0A9F5ISI0-F1
#
_cell.length_a   1.000
_cell.length_b   1.000
_cell.length_c   1.000
_cell.angle_alpha   90.00
_cell.angle_beta   90.00
_cell.angle_gamma   90.00
#
_symmetry.space_group_name_H-M   'P 1'
#
loop_
_entity.id
_entity.type
_entity.pdbx_description
1 polymer ?
#
loop_
_entity_poly.entity_id
_entity_poly.type
_entity_poly.pdbx_seq_one_letter_code
_entity_poly.pdbx_strand_id
1 'polypeptide(L)'
;MLKVKSFTVNFTITNLPYKKDMKNPKSDVYQKAKASIEDELNQLYQRSDLKMNFLGCSVKNFRSTSHETQTDVSSVCTFAMDFGSRTFDKDLVYDIFKNLTQNASLMGKYSLDNSSINVNELPYWAIILICFSILLGSIFSLLLCFLTAVWVKRRAGKYQIQQSIFGFYFPHLDMRKS
;
A
#
# COMPACT_ATOMS: atom_id res chain seq x y z
N MET A 1 6.87 0.97 -28.15
CA MET A 1 6.04 0.56 -26.98
C MET A 1 6.65 1.23 -25.75
N LEU A 2 5.84 1.81 -24.86
CA LEU A 2 6.37 2.43 -23.63
C LEU A 2 6.48 1.37 -22.53
N LYS A 3 7.57 1.40 -21.76
CA LYS A 3 7.78 0.59 -20.56
C LYS A 3 7.67 1.49 -19.34
N VAL A 4 6.77 1.14 -18.42
CA VAL A 4 6.66 1.83 -17.13
C VAL A 4 7.71 1.26 -16.18
N LYS A 5 8.50 2.14 -15.57
CA LYS A 5 9.42 1.82 -14.48
C LYS A 5 9.05 2.62 -13.25
N SER A 6 9.19 1.99 -12.09
CA SER A 6 8.95 2.62 -10.79
C SER A 6 10.21 2.53 -9.95
N PHE A 7 10.53 3.61 -9.26
CA PHE A 7 11.69 3.70 -8.38
C PHE A 7 11.24 4.09 -6.99
N THR A 8 11.68 3.33 -6.00
CA THR A 8 11.57 3.74 -4.60
C THR A 8 12.66 4.76 -4.32
N VAL A 9 12.28 5.97 -3.95
CA VAL A 9 13.17 7.05 -3.52
C VAL A 9 12.95 7.26 -2.02
N ASN A 10 13.94 6.88 -1.24
CA ASN A 10 13.96 7.06 0.21
C ASN A 10 14.87 8.23 0.57
N PHE A 11 14.44 9.03 1.54
CA PHE A 11 15.19 10.17 2.07
C PHE A 11 14.67 10.57 3.43
N THR A 12 15.51 11.19 4.25
CA THR A 12 15.14 11.73 5.56
C THR A 12 14.93 13.24 5.46
N ILE A 13 13.79 13.71 5.97
CA ILE A 13 13.49 15.13 6.15
C ILE A 13 13.87 15.53 7.58
N THR A 14 14.80 16.47 7.70
CA THR A 14 15.37 16.90 8.99
C THR A 14 14.55 17.98 9.68
N ASN A 15 13.77 18.76 8.93
CA ASN A 15 12.89 19.81 9.45
C ASN A 15 11.40 19.39 9.55
N LEU A 16 11.13 18.07 9.55
CA LEU A 16 9.81 17.49 9.75
C LEU A 16 9.84 16.49 10.92
N PRO A 17 9.45 16.92 12.13
CA PRO A 17 9.36 16.03 13.27
C PRO A 17 8.35 14.91 13.06
N TYR A 18 8.75 13.68 13.38
CA TYR A 18 7.86 12.54 13.27
C TYR A 18 6.76 12.61 14.33
N LYS A 19 5.50 12.50 13.93
CA LYS A 19 4.34 12.51 14.83
C LYS A 19 3.73 11.12 14.92
N LYS A 20 3.21 10.74 16.09
CA LYS A 20 2.53 9.44 16.27
C LYS A 20 1.40 9.22 15.26
N ASP A 21 0.68 10.28 14.89
CA ASP A 21 -0.39 10.22 13.89
C ASP A 21 0.12 9.89 12.48
N MET A 22 1.39 10.18 12.16
CA MET A 22 2.02 9.77 10.89
C MET A 22 2.24 8.26 10.79
N LYS A 23 2.03 7.51 11.88
CA LYS A 23 1.96 6.03 11.81
C LYS A 23 0.66 5.55 11.19
N ASN A 24 -0.42 6.33 11.28
CA ASN A 24 -1.75 5.97 10.80
C ASN A 24 -2.03 6.61 9.44
N PRO A 25 -2.09 5.83 8.33
CA PRO A 25 -2.38 6.38 7.01
C PRO A 25 -3.74 7.08 6.90
N LYS A 26 -4.67 6.86 7.83
CA LYS A 26 -5.98 7.51 7.83
C LYS A 26 -6.01 8.84 8.61
N SER A 27 -4.93 9.20 9.30
CA SER A 27 -4.91 10.45 10.06
C SER A 27 -4.78 11.65 9.13
N ASP A 28 -5.39 12.78 9.52
CA ASP A 28 -5.26 14.03 8.79
C ASP A 28 -3.79 14.51 8.73
N VAL A 29 -3.02 14.24 9.79
CA VAL A 29 -1.60 14.56 9.87
C VAL A 29 -0.81 13.81 8.81
N TYR A 30 -1.06 12.50 8.67
CA TYR A 30 -0.44 11.68 7.63
C TYR A 30 -0.83 12.19 6.25
N GLN A 31 -2.13 12.41 6.00
CA GLN A 31 -2.63 12.81 4.69
C GLN A 31 -2.11 14.18 4.25
N LYS A 32 -2.06 15.15 5.17
CA LYS A 32 -1.48 16.48 4.89
C LYS A 32 0.02 16.42 4.62
N ALA A 33 0.76 15.67 5.43
CA ALA A 33 2.20 15.49 5.22
C ALA A 33 2.49 14.79 3.88
N LYS A 34 1.75 13.71 3.60
CA LYS A 34 1.80 12.98 2.34
C LYS A 34 1.56 13.90 1.15
N ALA A 35 0.41 14.58 1.11
CA ALA A 35 0.07 15.46 -0.01
C ALA A 35 1.11 16.57 -0.20
N SER A 36 1.60 17.16 0.89
CA SER A 36 2.61 18.21 0.82
C SER A 36 3.97 17.72 0.30
N ILE A 37 4.39 16.49 0.63
CA ILE A 37 5.66 15.94 0.15
C ILE A 37 5.52 15.44 -1.29
N GLU A 38 4.37 14.85 -1.64
CA GLU A 38 4.05 14.45 -3.02
C GLU A 38 4.04 15.66 -3.96
N ASP A 39 3.49 16.80 -3.54
CA ASP A 39 3.51 18.04 -4.33
C ASP A 39 4.94 18.51 -4.62
N GLU A 40 5.80 18.58 -3.60
CA GLU A 40 7.21 18.97 -3.77
C GLU A 40 7.97 18.01 -4.70
N LEU A 41 7.78 16.70 -4.54
CA LEU A 41 8.38 15.69 -5.41
C LEU A 41 7.89 15.81 -6.86
N ASN A 42 6.59 15.99 -7.05
CA ASN A 42 5.99 16.10 -8.38
C ASN A 42 6.47 17.37 -9.08
N GLN A 43 6.51 18.50 -8.38
CA GLN A 43 7.04 19.75 -8.92
C GLN A 43 8.53 19.63 -9.25
N LEU A 44 9.32 18.94 -8.42
CA LEU A 44 10.74 18.71 -8.66
C LEU A 44 10.97 17.99 -9.99
N TYR A 45 10.31 16.85 -10.21
CA TYR A 45 10.49 16.10 -11.47
C TYR A 45 9.82 16.77 -12.67
N GLN A 46 8.75 17.53 -12.48
CA GLN A 46 8.14 18.33 -13.57
C GLN A 46 9.05 19.45 -14.08
N ARG A 47 10.01 19.92 -13.27
CA ARG A 47 11.03 20.90 -13.67
C ARG A 47 12.33 20.25 -14.16
N SER A 48 12.40 18.92 -14.16
CA SER A 48 13.59 18.16 -14.56
C SER A 48 13.57 17.79 -16.04
N ASP A 49 14.72 17.32 -16.54
CA ASP A 49 14.83 16.71 -17.87
C ASP A 49 13.98 15.45 -18.02
N LEU A 50 13.52 14.84 -16.91
CA LEU A 50 12.64 13.68 -16.91
C LEU A 50 11.16 14.03 -17.09
N LYS A 51 10.79 15.31 -17.18
CA LYS A 51 9.39 15.77 -17.23
C LYS A 51 8.55 15.00 -18.25
N MET A 52 9.09 14.76 -19.44
CA MET A 52 8.34 14.09 -20.53
C MET A 52 8.05 12.61 -20.24
N ASN A 53 8.89 11.97 -19.43
CA ASN A 53 8.73 10.58 -19.03
C ASN A 53 8.05 10.44 -17.66
N PHE A 54 7.88 11.51 -16.90
CA PHE A 54 7.39 11.46 -15.53
C PHE A 54 5.87 11.25 -15.44
N LEU A 55 5.44 10.25 -14.67
CA LEU A 55 4.02 9.97 -14.41
C LEU A 55 3.56 10.47 -13.04
N GLY A 56 4.47 10.55 -12.06
CA GLY A 56 4.15 11.00 -10.71
C GLY A 56 4.95 10.27 -9.63
N CYS A 57 5.04 10.90 -8.47
CA CYS A 57 5.53 10.31 -7.23
C CYS A 57 4.39 10.15 -6.23
N SER A 58 4.45 9.07 -5.45
CA SER A 58 3.56 8.87 -4.31
C SER A 58 4.32 8.39 -3.08
N VAL A 59 4.04 9.02 -1.93
CA VAL A 59 4.59 8.61 -0.64
C VAL A 59 3.90 7.33 -0.16
N LYS A 60 4.70 6.31 0.18
CA LYS A 60 4.25 5.00 0.67
C LYS A 60 4.15 4.95 2.17
N ASN A 61 5.17 5.45 2.88
CA ASN A 61 5.15 5.49 4.34
C ASN A 61 6.10 6.55 4.90
N PHE A 62 5.87 6.84 6.17
CA PHE A 62 6.75 7.60 7.03
C PHE A 62 7.29 6.67 8.12
N ARG A 63 8.55 6.86 8.50
CA ARG A 63 9.17 6.18 9.63
C ARG A 63 9.84 7.20 10.55
N SER A 64 9.85 6.90 11.84
CA SER A 64 10.68 7.65 12.79
C SER A 64 12.13 7.27 12.57
N THR A 65 13.00 8.27 12.61
CA THR A 65 14.45 8.05 12.77
C THR A 65 14.79 7.81 14.25
N SER A 66 16.05 7.44 14.53
CA SER A 66 16.59 7.29 15.89
C SER A 66 16.48 8.56 16.73
N HIS A 67 16.44 9.73 16.10
CA HIS A 67 16.41 11.01 16.78
C HIS A 67 14.99 11.54 17.06
N GLU A 68 13.92 10.85 16.62
CA GLU A 68 12.47 11.21 16.66
C GLU A 68 12.09 12.62 16.11
N THR A 69 13.07 13.49 15.87
CA THR A 69 12.93 14.84 15.34
C THR A 69 12.95 14.89 13.83
N GLN A 70 13.22 13.76 13.17
CA GLN A 70 13.31 13.66 11.72
C GLN A 70 12.41 12.53 11.22
N THR A 71 11.90 12.70 10.01
CA THR A 71 11.02 11.76 9.36
C THR A 71 11.73 11.12 8.17
N ASP A 72 11.89 9.80 8.21
CA ASP A 72 12.29 9.00 7.06
C ASP A 72 11.07 8.78 6.15
N VAL A 73 11.21 9.15 4.89
CA VAL A 73 10.17 9.12 3.86
C VAL A 73 10.52 8.06 2.84
N SER A 74 9.58 7.15 2.59
CA SER A 74 9.66 6.23 1.46
C SER A 74 8.63 6.64 0.41
N SER A 75 9.09 6.99 -0.78
CA SER A 75 8.25 7.39 -1.90
C SER A 75 8.51 6.52 -3.13
N VAL A 76 7.54 6.47 -4.04
CA VAL A 76 7.66 5.75 -5.30
C VAL A 76 7.38 6.71 -6.43
N CYS A 77 8.36 6.90 -7.31
CA CYS A 77 8.28 7.72 -8.50
C CYS A 77 8.24 6.84 -9.74
N THR A 78 7.29 7.13 -10.63
CA THR A 78 7.01 6.31 -11.80
C THR A 78 7.25 7.09 -13.09
N PHE A 79 7.86 6.42 -14.07
CA PHE A 79 8.25 6.99 -15.35
C PHE A 79 7.85 6.07 -16.52
N ALA A 80 7.36 6.65 -17.61
CA ALA A 80 7.07 6.00 -18.89
C ALA A 80 8.24 6.21 -19.86
N MET A 81 8.93 5.13 -20.19
CA MET A 81 10.19 5.14 -20.94
C MET A 81 10.06 4.42 -22.27
N ASP A 82 10.86 4.80 -23.26
CA ASP A 82 10.94 4.03 -24.51
C ASP A 82 11.53 2.64 -24.29
N PHE A 83 10.96 1.65 -24.98
CA PHE A 83 11.42 0.26 -24.91
C PHE A 83 12.88 0.16 -25.35
N GLY A 84 13.77 -0.24 -24.43
CA GLY A 84 15.20 -0.39 -24.71
C GLY A 84 16.07 0.80 -24.29
N SER A 85 15.52 1.84 -23.67
CA SER A 85 16.30 2.94 -23.06
C SER A 85 17.16 2.41 -21.90
N ARG A 86 18.38 1.96 -22.20
CA ARG A 86 19.33 1.44 -21.21
C ARG A 86 19.84 2.53 -20.26
N THR A 87 19.76 3.79 -20.68
CA THR A 87 20.22 4.97 -19.94
C THR A 87 19.33 5.36 -18.76
N PHE A 88 18.16 4.72 -18.61
CA PHE A 88 17.23 5.04 -17.53
C PHE A 88 17.23 3.96 -16.47
N ASP A 89 18.12 4.15 -15.52
CA ASP A 89 18.35 3.31 -14.36
C ASP A 89 18.19 4.10 -13.07
N LYS A 90 18.46 3.44 -11.94
CA LYS A 90 18.36 4.03 -10.61
C LYS A 90 19.39 5.14 -10.38
N ASP A 91 20.53 5.10 -11.08
CA ASP A 91 21.65 6.01 -10.85
C ASP A 91 21.32 7.36 -11.50
N LEU A 92 20.73 7.35 -12.71
CA LEU A 92 20.17 8.56 -13.33
C LEU A 92 19.14 9.25 -12.43
N VAL A 93 18.21 8.49 -11.85
CA VAL A 93 17.17 9.04 -10.97
C VAL A 93 17.79 9.62 -9.69
N TYR A 94 18.79 8.95 -9.12
CA TYR A 94 19.55 9.44 -7.97
C TYR A 94 20.25 10.76 -8.28
N ASP A 95 20.98 10.85 -9.40
CA ASP A 95 21.73 12.03 -9.79
C ASP A 95 20.83 13.23 -10.06
N ILE A 96 19.72 13.01 -10.78
CA ILE A 96 18.73 14.06 -11.07
C ILE A 96 18.09 14.56 -9.77
N PHE A 97 17.68 13.65 -8.88
CA PHE A 97 17.12 14.03 -7.60
C PHE A 97 18.13 14.85 -6.77
N LYS A 98 19.38 14.39 -6.68
CA LYS A 98 20.44 15.07 -5.92
C LYS A 98 20.76 16.44 -6.49
N ASN A 99 20.87 16.59 -7.80
CA ASN A 99 21.13 17.86 -8.46
C ASN A 99 19.99 18.87 -8.21
N LEU A 100 18.73 18.44 -8.40
CA LEU A 100 17.56 19.29 -8.22
C LEU A 100 17.30 19.68 -6.76
N THR A 101 17.81 18.90 -5.81
CA THR A 101 17.70 19.16 -4.36
C THR A 101 18.93 19.84 -3.76
N GLN A 102 19.72 20.54 -4.58
CA GLN A 102 20.94 21.24 -4.14
C GLN A 102 21.90 20.30 -3.40
N ASN A 103 22.30 19.21 -4.06
CA ASN A 103 23.06 18.13 -3.45
C ASN A 103 22.36 17.52 -2.23
N ALA A 104 21.06 17.21 -2.37
CA ALA A 104 20.32 16.50 -1.33
C ALA A 104 20.20 17.25 -0.01
N SER A 105 20.21 18.58 -0.05
CA SER A 105 20.11 19.43 1.14
C SER A 105 18.73 20.07 1.29
N LEU A 106 18.05 20.37 0.18
CA LEU A 106 16.79 21.10 0.18
C LEU A 106 15.86 20.64 -0.94
N MET A 107 14.63 20.29 -0.59
CA MET A 107 13.54 20.00 -1.52
C MET A 107 12.35 20.89 -1.17
N GLY A 108 12.20 22.00 -1.91
CA GLY A 108 11.19 23.00 -1.63
C GLY A 108 11.35 23.56 -0.22
N LYS A 109 10.34 23.39 0.63
CA LYS A 109 10.40 23.77 2.06
C LYS A 109 11.06 22.74 2.99
N TYR A 110 11.44 21.56 2.48
CA TYR A 110 11.97 20.47 3.30
C TYR A 110 13.49 20.40 3.24
N SER A 111 14.11 20.46 4.41
CA SER A 111 15.54 20.19 4.55
C SER A 111 15.77 18.68 4.59
N LEU A 112 16.74 18.21 3.82
CA LEU A 112 17.03 16.78 3.66
C LEU A 112 18.37 16.42 4.32
N ASP A 113 18.49 15.17 4.77
CA ASP A 113 19.78 14.57 5.11
C ASP A 113 20.41 13.99 3.84
N ASN A 114 21.50 14.61 3.39
CA ASN A 114 22.17 14.25 2.15
C ASN A 114 22.71 12.81 2.11
N SER A 115 22.98 12.23 3.28
CA SER A 115 23.53 10.89 3.43
C SER A 115 22.46 9.80 3.44
N SER A 116 21.19 10.19 3.58
CA SER A 116 20.05 9.28 3.73
C SER A 116 19.43 8.83 2.41
N ILE A 117 19.80 9.45 1.28
CA ILE A 117 19.14 9.18 0.00
C ILE A 117 19.47 7.79 -0.49
N ASN A 118 18.44 7.05 -0.86
CA ASN A 118 18.56 5.75 -1.50
C ASN A 118 17.51 5.58 -2.60
N VAL A 119 17.94 5.18 -3.80
CA VAL A 119 17.08 4.93 -4.95
C VAL A 119 17.18 3.47 -5.37
N ASN A 120 16.03 2.78 -5.45
CA ASN A 120 15.95 1.39 -5.87
C ASN A 120 14.88 1.20 -6.93
N GLU A 121 15.14 0.37 -7.95
CA GLU A 121 14.11 0.00 -8.94
C GLU A 121 13.11 -0.97 -8.32
N LEU A 122 11.81 -0.66 -8.44
CA LEU A 122 10.74 -1.56 -8.02
C LEU A 122 10.43 -2.55 -9.14
N PRO A 123 10.63 -3.86 -8.88
CA PRO A 123 10.30 -4.85 -9.87
C PRO A 123 8.79 -4.95 -10.09
N TYR A 124 8.35 -4.81 -11.34
CA TYR A 124 6.95 -5.01 -11.72
C TYR A 124 6.41 -6.40 -11.33
N TRP A 125 7.28 -7.42 -11.26
CA TRP A 125 6.90 -8.76 -10.82
C TRP A 125 6.43 -8.78 -9.37
N ALA A 126 6.90 -7.88 -8.50
CA ALA A 126 6.41 -7.82 -7.12
C ALA A 126 4.93 -7.42 -7.05
N ILE A 127 4.48 -6.53 -7.96
CA ILE A 127 3.06 -6.16 -8.08
C ILE A 127 2.23 -7.35 -8.59
N ILE A 128 2.74 -8.07 -9.60
CA ILE A 128 2.08 -9.26 -10.15
C ILE A 128 1.91 -10.34 -9.06
N LEU A 129 2.95 -10.59 -8.26
CA LEU A 129 2.90 -11.57 -7.18
C LEU A 129 1.84 -11.20 -6.13
N ILE A 130 1.77 -9.94 -5.71
CA ILE A 130 0.76 -9.47 -4.74
C ILE A 130 -0.66 -9.67 -5.30
N CYS A 131 -0.90 -9.28 -6.55
CA CYS A 131 -2.19 -9.48 -7.20
C CYS A 131 -2.56 -10.97 -7.29
N PHE A 132 -1.60 -11.82 -7.66
CA PHE A 132 -1.82 -13.26 -7.76
C PHE A 132 -2.12 -13.90 -6.41
N SER A 133 -1.43 -13.48 -5.33
CA SER A 133 -1.70 -13.94 -3.97
C SER A 133 -3.12 -13.58 -3.51
N ILE A 134 -3.58 -12.35 -3.78
CA ILE A 134 -4.95 -11.91 -3.44
C ILE A 134 -5.98 -12.71 -4.23
N LEU A 135 -5.75 -12.92 -5.54
CA LEU A 135 -6.65 -13.67 -6.41
C LEU A 135 -6.78 -15.14 -5.96
N LEU A 136 -5.65 -15.80 -5.70
CA LEU A 136 -5.64 -17.19 -5.22
C LEU A 136 -6.32 -17.33 -3.86
N GLY A 137 -6.09 -16.40 -2.94
CA GLY A 137 -6.75 -16.39 -1.63
C GLY A 137 -8.27 -16.28 -1.76
N SER A 138 -8.76 -15.40 -2.63
CA SER A 138 -10.20 -15.24 -2.90
C SER A 138 -10.80 -16.52 -3.51
N ILE A 139 -10.11 -17.15 -4.46
CA ILE A 139 -10.56 -18.41 -5.08
C ILE A 139 -10.63 -19.53 -4.04
N PHE A 140 -9.60 -19.68 -3.21
CA PHE A 140 -9.55 -20.71 -2.16
C PHE A 140 -10.66 -20.53 -1.13
N SER A 141 -10.95 -19.28 -0.74
CA SER A 141 -12.07 -18.97 0.16
C SER A 141 -13.43 -19.37 -0.45
N LEU A 142 -13.67 -19.05 -1.73
CA LEU A 142 -14.90 -19.44 -2.42
C LEU A 142 -15.04 -20.97 -2.54
N LEU A 143 -13.95 -21.68 -2.83
CA LEU A 143 -13.93 -23.14 -2.87
C LEU A 143 -14.25 -23.76 -1.51
N LEU A 144 -13.68 -23.22 -0.43
CA LEU A 144 -14.01 -23.62 0.94
C LEU A 144 -15.50 -23.42 1.25
N CYS A 145 -16.05 -22.24 0.95
CA CYS A 145 -17.49 -21.95 1.14
C CYS A 145 -18.38 -22.91 0.32
N PHE A 146 -18.00 -23.22 -0.91
CA PHE A 146 -18.71 -24.18 -1.73
C PHE A 146 -18.64 -25.59 -1.15
N LEU A 147 -17.45 -26.03 -0.71
CA LEU A 147 -17.25 -27.35 -0.10
C LEU A 147 -18.04 -27.47 1.20
N THR A 148 -18.06 -26.47 2.07
CA THR A 148 -18.86 -26.51 3.30
C THR A 148 -20.36 -26.54 2.99
N ALA A 149 -20.83 -25.77 2.02
CA ALA A 149 -22.23 -25.82 1.57
C ALA A 149 -22.60 -27.21 1.03
N VAL A 150 -21.74 -27.82 0.21
CA VAL A 150 -21.91 -29.19 -0.29
C VAL A 150 -21.85 -30.21 0.85
N TRP A 151 -20.96 -30.03 1.82
CA TRP A 151 -20.83 -30.91 2.99
C TRP A 151 -22.08 -30.83 3.88
N VAL A 152 -22.60 -29.62 4.12
CA VAL A 152 -23.85 -29.38 4.84
C VAL A 152 -25.02 -29.98 4.08
N LYS A 153 -25.11 -29.81 2.75
CA LYS A 153 -26.15 -30.42 1.91
C LYS A 153 -26.08 -31.96 1.93
N ARG A 154 -24.87 -32.53 1.84
CA ARG A 154 -24.66 -33.98 1.95
C ARG A 154 -24.98 -34.51 3.35
N ARG A 155 -24.66 -33.76 4.41
CA ARG A 155 -25.05 -34.11 5.79
C ARG A 155 -26.55 -33.89 6.05
N ALA A 156 -27.20 -32.90 5.44
CA ALA A 156 -28.66 -32.74 5.48
C ALA A 156 -29.39 -33.98 4.97
N GLY A 157 -28.81 -34.67 3.97
CA GLY A 157 -29.27 -35.99 3.53
C GLY A 157 -29.06 -37.13 4.55
N LYS A 158 -28.23 -36.94 5.58
CA LYS A 158 -28.04 -37.87 6.72
C LYS A 158 -28.87 -37.50 7.97
N TYR A 159 -29.48 -36.30 8.02
CA TYR A 159 -30.36 -35.88 9.13
C TYR A 159 -31.84 -36.27 8.91
N GLN A 160 -32.20 -36.83 7.75
CA GLN A 160 -33.51 -37.44 7.48
C GLN A 160 -33.60 -38.91 7.96
N ILE A 161 -32.97 -39.24 9.10
CA ILE A 161 -33.23 -40.48 9.85
C ILE A 161 -33.12 -40.19 11.35
N GLN A 162 -34.02 -39.35 11.88
CA GLN A 162 -34.71 -39.56 13.16
C GLN A 162 -35.93 -38.61 13.25
N GLN A 163 -36.86 -38.78 12.31
CA GLN A 163 -38.25 -38.33 12.48
C GLN A 163 -39.15 -39.54 12.28
N SER A 164 -39.32 -40.33 13.35
CA SER A 164 -40.48 -41.21 13.50
C SER A 164 -41.36 -40.72 14.67
N ILE A 165 -42.47 -40.11 14.28
CA ILE A 165 -43.86 -40.38 14.72
C ILE A 165 -44.35 -40.13 16.16
N PHE A 166 -43.56 -39.68 17.14
CA PHE A 166 -44.15 -39.30 18.45
C PHE A 166 -43.76 -37.88 18.88
N GLY A 167 -44.80 -37.06 19.05
CA GLY A 167 -44.78 -35.61 19.08
C GLY A 167 -44.07 -34.97 20.28
N PHE A 168 -43.67 -33.72 20.08
CA PHE A 168 -43.23 -32.83 21.16
C PHE A 168 -44.47 -32.32 21.92
N TYR A 169 -44.66 -32.83 23.14
CA TYR A 169 -45.66 -32.37 24.09
C TYR A 169 -45.19 -31.04 24.70
N PHE A 170 -45.97 -29.98 24.53
CA PHE A 170 -45.83 -28.72 25.27
C PHE A 170 -46.88 -28.71 26.39
N PRO A 171 -46.50 -28.62 27.68
CA PRO A 171 -47.47 -28.47 28.76
C PRO A 171 -48.10 -27.07 28.66
N HIS A 172 -49.41 -27.03 28.41
CA HIS A 172 -50.18 -25.80 28.48
C HIS A 172 -50.36 -25.44 29.96
N LEU A 173 -49.83 -24.29 30.37
CA LEU A 173 -50.12 -23.66 31.66
C LEU A 173 -51.59 -23.28 31.68
N ASP A 174 -52.38 -23.87 32.59
CA ASP A 174 -53.70 -23.36 32.93
C ASP A 174 -53.60 -22.64 34.28
N MET A 175 -53.62 -21.30 34.21
CA MET A 175 -53.88 -20.45 35.36
C MET A 175 -55.37 -20.16 35.41
N ARG A 176 -56.11 -20.83 36.30
CA ARG A 176 -57.41 -20.32 36.76
C ARG A 176 -57.66 -20.59 38.24
N LYS A 177 -57.67 -19.47 38.98
CA LYS A 177 -58.27 -19.26 40.30
C LYS A 177 -59.72 -19.76 40.36
N SER A 178 -60.07 -20.50 41.41
CA SER A 178 -61.13 -20.16 42.39
C SER A 178 -61.07 -21.14 43.55
#